data_AF-A0A7H0HKS2-F1
#
_entry.id   AF-A0A7H0HKS2-F1
#
_cell.length_a   1.000
_cell.length_b   1.000
_cell.length_c   1.000
_cell.angle_alpha   90.00
_cell.angle_beta   90.00
_cell.angle_gamma   90.00
#
_symmetry.space_group_name_H-M   'P 1'
#
loop_
_entity.id
_entity.type
_entity.pdbx_description
1 polymer ?
#
loop_
_entity_poly.entity_id
_entity_poly.type
_entity_poly.pdbx_seq_one_letter_code
_entity_poly.pdbx_strand_id
1 'polypeptide(L)' 'MLLEAARTWQRQPGVPDSHLRSASVGVRFNDSRHYSADIAVSKPLGDPATENPNRRMRVSLLLSYQLDPL' A
#
# COMPACT_ATOMS: atom_id res chain seq x y z
N MET A 1 4.07 -13.52 5.37
CA MET A 1 3.38 -12.91 4.21
C MET A 1 2.23 -12.05 4.72
N LEU A 2 1.98 -10.90 4.09
CA LEU A 2 0.92 -9.96 4.47
C LEU A 2 0.01 -9.68 3.28
N LEU A 3 -1.31 -9.70 3.52
CA LEU A 3 -2.35 -9.39 2.55
C LEU A 3 -3.25 -8.31 3.15
N GLU A 4 -3.25 -7.12 2.54
CA GLU A 4 -4.01 -5.97 3.01
C GLU A 4 -5.02 -5.53 1.95
N ALA A 5 -6.27 -5.30 2.36
CA ALA A 5 -7.32 -4.78 1.49
C ALA A 5 -8.03 -3.61 2.16
N ALA A 6 -8.12 -2.48 1.46
CA ALA A 6 -8.79 -1.28 1.95
C ALA A 6 -9.91 -0.85 0.99
N ARG A 7 -11.05 -0.44 1.56
CA ARG A 7 -12.19 0.12 0.83
C ARG A 7 -12.57 1.45 1.48
N THR A 8 -12.60 2.54 0.70
CA THR A 8 -13.04 3.84 1.17
C THR A 8 -14.21 4.35 0.33
N TRP A 9 -15.10 5.10 0.98
CA TRP A 9 -16.31 5.67 0.39
C TRP A 9 -16.20 7.19 0.52
N GLN A 10 -16.32 7.92 -0.59
CA GLN A 10 -16.23 9.38 -0.60
C GLN A 10 -17.58 9.97 -0.99
N ARG A 11 -18.26 10.61 -0.04
CA ARG A 11 -19.54 11.29 -0.26
C ARG A 11 -19.32 12.80 -0.21
N GLN A 12 -19.10 13.41 -1.38
CA GLN A 12 -18.88 14.84 -1.50
C GLN A 12 -20.00 15.46 -2.37
N PRO A 13 -20.75 16.46 -1.87
CA PRO A 13 -21.79 17.12 -2.66
C PRO A 13 -21.20 17.72 -3.94
N GLY A 14 -21.75 17.33 -5.10
CA GLY A 14 -21.30 17.82 -6.41
C GLY A 14 -20.20 17.02 -7.10
N VAL A 15 -19.71 15.92 -6.50
CA VAL A 15 -18.74 14.99 -7.12
C VAL A 15 -19.41 13.61 -7.28
N PRO A 16 -19.27 12.92 -8.44
CA PRO A 16 -19.80 11.57 -8.61
C PRO A 16 -19.29 10.60 -7.54
N ASP A 17 -20.17 9.73 -7.04
CA ASP A 17 -19.84 8.71 -6.03
C ASP A 17 -18.66 7.85 -6.52
N SER A 18 -17.53 7.88 -5.80
CA SER A 18 -16.29 7.23 -6.23
C SER A 18 -15.92 6.11 -5.26
N HIS A 19 -16.05 4.87 -5.73
CA HIS A 19 -15.67 3.68 -4.96
C HIS A 19 -14.16 3.42 -5.09
N LEU A 20 -13.39 3.87 -4.10
CA LEU A 20 -11.95 3.62 -4.04
C LEU A 20 -11.69 2.28 -3.32
N ARG A 21 -11.13 1.32 -4.04
CA ARG A 21 -10.64 0.05 -3.48
C ARG A 21 -9.17 -0.11 -3.79
N SER A 22 -8.41 -0.71 -2.88
CA SER A 22 -7.02 -1.11 -3.12
C SER A 22 -6.71 -2.44 -2.46
N ALA A 23 -5.85 -3.22 -3.09
CA ALA A 23 -5.22 -4.38 -2.48
C ALA A 23 -3.70 -4.23 -2.52
N SER A 24 -3.07 -4.78 -1.50
CA SER A 24 -1.63 -4.79 -1.35
C SER A 24 -1.16 -6.18 -0.93
N VAL A 25 -0.06 -6.63 -1.52
CA VAL A 25 0.62 -7.87 -1.14
C VAL A 25 2.05 -7.54 -0.74
N GLY A 26 2.51 -8.12 0.36
CA GLY A 26 3.85 -7.85 0.88
C GLY A 26 4.54 -9.06 1.50
N VAL A 27 5.87 -9.01 1.43
CA VAL A 27 6.77 -9.94 2.11
C VAL A 27 7.68 -9.15 3.04
N ARG A 28 7.88 -9.70 4.24
CA ARG A 28 8.76 -9.17 5.27
C ARG A 28 9.80 -10.23 5.60
N PHE A 29 11.06 -9.83 5.59
CA PHE A 29 12.18 -10.60 6.10
C PHE A 29 12.74 -9.87 7.31
N ASN A 30 12.96 -10.59 8.40
CA ASN A 30 13.55 -10.04 9.62
C ASN A 30 14.50 -11.07 10.20
N ASP A 31 15.71 -10.64 10.54
CA ASP A 31 16.70 -11.45 11.23
C ASP A 31 16.51 -11.42 12.76
N SER A 32 15.44 -10.78 13.25
CA SER A 32 15.05 -10.65 14.68
C SER A 32 16.10 -9.99 15.59
N ARG A 33 17.18 -9.48 15.00
CA ARG A 33 18.35 -9.01 15.73
C ARG A 33 18.76 -7.62 15.25
N HIS A 34 19.11 -7.49 13.97
CA HIS A 34 19.68 -6.24 13.47
C HIS A 34 19.02 -5.71 12.20
N TYR A 35 18.46 -6.57 11.35
CA TYR A 35 18.01 -6.19 10.01
C TYR A 35 16.56 -6.60 9.76
N SER A 36 15.78 -5.69 9.17
CA SER A 36 14.52 -6.04 8.53
C SER A 36 14.38 -5.40 7.15
N ALA A 37 13.75 -6.14 6.24
CA ALA A 37 13.47 -5.73 4.88
C ALA A 37 12.01 -6.05 4.54
N ASP A 38 11.32 -5.06 4.01
CA ASP A 38 9.91 -5.09 3.69
C ASP A 38 9.70 -4.69 2.23
N ILE A 39 9.05 -5.56 1.47
CA ILE A 39 8.70 -5.31 0.08
C ILE A 39 7.20 -5.45 -0.06
N ALA A 40 6.54 -4.40 -0.55
CA ALA A 40 5.10 -4.39 -0.78
C ALA A 40 4.76 -3.87 -2.18
N VAL A 41 3.74 -4.49 -2.77
CA VAL A 41 3.16 -4.10 -4.05
C VAL A 41 1.68 -3.81 -3.84
N SER A 42 1.26 -2.60 -4.23
CA SER A 42 -0.10 -2.11 -3.99
C SER A 42 -0.75 -1.68 -5.30
N LYS A 43 -1.94 -2.21 -5.57
CA LYS A 43 -2.75 -1.88 -6.74
C LYS A 43 -4.15 -1.41 -6.33
N PRO A 44 -4.62 -0.26 -6.82
CA PRO A 44 -6.02 0.12 -6.69
C PRO A 44 -6.89 -0.85 -7.52
N LEU A 45 -7.91 -1.44 -6.90
CA LEU A 45 -8.87 -2.39 -7.47
C LEU A 45 -10.26 -1.77 -7.73
N GLY A 46 -10.45 -0.50 -7.36
CA GLY A 46 -11.73 0.21 -7.51
C GLY A 46 -11.89 0.83 -8.89
N ASP A 47 -13.06 1.44 -9.13
CA ASP A 47 -13.36 2.07 -10.42
C ASP A 47 -12.40 3.25 -10.68
N PRO A 48 -11.88 3.38 -11.91
CA PRO A 48 -11.02 4.50 -12.28
C PRO A 48 -11.79 5.81 -12.17
N ALA A 49 -11.34 6.71 -11.30
CA ALA A 49 -11.88 8.07 -11.23
C ALA A 49 -11.58 8.82 -12.54
N THR A 50 -12.57 9.55 -13.06
CA THR A 50 -12.50 10.32 -14.32
C THR A 50 -11.29 11.26 -14.39
N GLU A 51 -10.79 11.71 -13.24
CA GLU A 51 -9.68 12.66 -13.11
C GLU A 51 -8.28 12.00 -13.06
N ASN A 52 -8.18 10.68 -12.89
CA ASN A 52 -6.89 9.98 -12.86
C ASN A 52 -7.00 8.56 -13.45
N PRO A 53 -7.03 8.43 -14.79
CA PRO A 53 -7.17 7.14 -15.48
C PRO A 53 -5.92 6.25 -15.38
N ASN A 54 -4.77 6.83 -15.00
CA ASN A 54 -3.47 6.17 -15.07
C ASN A 54 -2.98 5.74 -13.68
N ARG A 55 -3.83 5.04 -12.91
CA ARG A 55 -3.47 4.53 -11.58
C ARG A 55 -2.41 3.41 -11.69
N ARG A 56 -1.15 3.83 -11.78
CA ARG A 56 0.04 2.97 -11.80
C ARG A 56 0.15 2.15 -10.51
N MET A 57 0.64 0.93 -10.66
CA MET A 57 0.98 0.06 -9.54
C MET A 57 2.07 0.73 -8.69
N ARG A 58 1.96 0.62 -7.37
CA ARG A 58 2.91 1.21 -6.43
C ARG A 58 3.76 0.10 -5.83
N VAL A 59 5.07 0.30 -5.81
CA VAL A 59 6.02 -0.59 -5.14
C VAL A 59 6.63 0.17 -3.98
N SER A 60 6.72 -0.45 -2.82
CA SER A 60 7.29 0.11 -1.61
C SER A 60 8.36 -0.83 -1.07
N LEU A 61 9.52 -0.25 -0.75
CA LEU A 61 10.64 -0.92 -0.11
C LEU A 61 10.95 -0.17 1.19
N LEU A 62 11.01 -0.91 2.30
CA LEU A 62 11.44 -0.40 3.59
C LEU A 62 12.59 -1.26 4.10
N LEU A 63 13.70 -0.60 4.44
CA LEU A 63 14.89 -1.22 5.02
C LEU A 63 15.09 -0.63 6.41
N SER A 64 15.37 -1.47 7.39
CA SER A 64 15.66 -1.02 8.74
C SER A 64 16.85 -1.77 9.30
N TYR A 65 17.74 -1.02 9.94
CA TYR A 65 18.94 -1.51 10.59
C TYR A 65 19.01 -0.95 12.00
N GLN A 66 19.11 -1.85 12.98
CA GLN A 66 19.20 -1.51 14.38
C GLN A 66 20.67 -1.55 14.80
N LEU A 67 21.21 -0.38 15.13
CA LEU A 67 22.52 -0.22 15.74
C LEU A 67 22.34 -0.45 17.23
N ASP A 68 22.68 -1.64 17.73
CA ASP A 68 22.73 -1.84 19.18
C ASP A 68 23.77 -0.88 19.78
N PRO A 69 23.39 0.03 20.69
CA PRO A 69 24.36 0.82 21.43
C PRO A 69 25.00 -0.12 22.45
N LEU A 70 26.29 -0.39 22.24
CA LEU A 70 27.18 -1.04 23.21
C LEU A 70 27.15 -0.33 24.58
#